data_AF-C4TCJ3-F1
#
_entry.id   AF-C4TCJ3-F1
#
_cell.length_a   1.000
_cell.length_b   1.000
_cell.length_c   1.000
_cell.angle_alpha   90.00
_cell.angle_beta   90.00
_cell.angle_gamma   90.00
#
_symmetry.space_group_name_H-M   'P 1'
#
loop_
_entity.id
_entity.type
_entity.pdbx_description
1 polymer ?
#
loop_
_entity_poly.entity_id
_entity_poly.type
_entity_poly.pdbx_seq_one_letter_code
_entity_poly.pdbx_strand_id
1 'polypeptide(L)'
;HTQSAAGVAGVIKMVQALRAGVLPRTLHVDAPSSHVDWTAGAVTLLTDRLDWPETGRPRRAAVSSFGISGTNAHAVLEAAPAAKPVAERTETTTVVPWVLSARDDAALAAQAVNLATHLGETPEHAADVAHSLLTSRSVFDRRAVFVGDDTAELVAALRGEETGSTVVRGVADVDGKRVFVFPGQGSQWAGMGARLLDESPVFAERLHECAAALSSFVDWSLLDVLRQAEGAPTLDRVDVVQPASWAMMVSLAALWRSLGVVPDAVVG
;
A
#
# COMPACT_ATOMS: atom_id res chain seq x y z
N HIS A 1 -25.21 8.40 -28.55
CA HIS A 1 -26.15 7.83 -27.56
C HIS A 1 -25.79 6.37 -27.33
N THR A 2 -25.35 5.98 -26.13
CA THR A 2 -24.82 4.63 -25.81
C THR A 2 -25.91 3.62 -25.41
N GLN A 3 -27.14 3.84 -25.87
CA GLN A 3 -28.30 2.96 -25.64
C GLN A 3 -28.45 2.59 -24.15
N SER A 4 -28.40 1.30 -23.81
CA SER A 4 -28.55 0.80 -22.44
C SER A 4 -27.56 1.42 -21.44
N ALA A 5 -26.41 1.91 -21.89
CA ALA A 5 -25.42 2.58 -21.04
C ALA A 5 -25.59 4.10 -20.97
N ALA A 6 -26.62 4.68 -21.60
CA ALA A 6 -26.78 6.14 -21.68
C ALA A 6 -27.01 6.77 -20.29
N GLY A 7 -27.83 6.14 -19.45
CA GLY A 7 -28.09 6.63 -18.09
C GLY A 7 -26.81 6.67 -17.25
N VAL A 8 -26.07 5.56 -17.19
CA VAL A 8 -24.83 5.48 -16.40
C VAL A 8 -23.72 6.37 -16.97
N ALA A 9 -23.64 6.56 -18.29
CA ALA A 9 -22.72 7.52 -18.88
C ALA A 9 -23.00 8.96 -18.40
N GLY A 10 -24.28 9.33 -18.26
CA GLY A 10 -24.70 10.60 -17.66
C GLY A 10 -24.29 10.72 -16.19
N VAL A 11 -24.42 9.63 -15.43
CA VAL A 11 -23.96 9.58 -14.02
C VAL A 11 -22.44 9.76 -13.94
N ILE A 12 -21.66 9.03 -14.74
CA ILE A 12 -20.19 9.14 -14.78
C ILE A 12 -19.77 10.57 -15.11
N LYS A 13 -20.38 11.20 -16.13
CA LYS A 13 -20.14 12.60 -16.49
C LYS A 13 -20.33 13.50 -15.27
N MET A 14 -21.46 13.36 -14.56
CA MET A 14 -21.79 14.25 -13.46
C MET A 14 -20.95 13.98 -12.20
N VAL A 15 -20.58 12.73 -11.92
CA VAL A 15 -19.64 12.41 -10.83
C VAL A 15 -18.26 13.03 -11.09
N GLN A 16 -17.75 12.94 -12.33
CA GLN A 16 -16.49 13.59 -12.70
C GLN A 16 -16.59 15.12 -12.62
N ALA A 17 -17.71 15.71 -13.05
CA ALA A 17 -17.97 17.15 -12.93
C ALA A 17 -18.00 17.62 -11.46
N LEU A 18 -18.62 16.84 -10.57
CA LEU A 18 -18.65 17.11 -9.13
C LEU A 18 -17.25 17.05 -8.51
N ARG A 19 -16.45 16.04 -8.88
CA ARG A 19 -15.05 15.89 -8.41
C ARG A 19 -14.15 17.02 -8.89
N ALA A 20 -14.29 17.41 -10.16
CA ALA A 20 -13.48 18.47 -10.76
C ALA A 20 -13.98 19.88 -10.42
N GLY A 21 -15.19 20.03 -9.88
CA GLY A 21 -15.81 21.34 -9.65
C GLY A 21 -16.10 22.10 -10.95
N VAL A 22 -16.33 21.40 -12.06
CA VAL A 22 -16.45 21.99 -13.42
C VAL A 22 -17.60 21.35 -14.16
N LEU A 23 -18.44 22.16 -14.80
CA LEU A 23 -19.50 21.73 -15.71
C LEU A 23 -18.96 21.67 -17.15
N PRO A 24 -18.87 20.48 -17.77
CA PRO A 24 -18.41 20.35 -19.14
C PRO A 24 -19.49 20.79 -20.14
N ARG A 25 -19.06 21.46 -21.22
CA ARG A 25 -19.97 21.90 -22.28
C ARG A 25 -20.72 20.74 -22.95
N THR A 26 -21.94 21.02 -23.39
CA THR A 26 -22.62 20.19 -24.39
C THR A 26 -22.11 20.55 -25.78
N LEU A 27 -21.92 19.55 -26.63
CA LEU A 27 -21.44 19.73 -28.00
C LEU A 27 -22.61 19.84 -28.97
N HIS A 28 -22.32 20.32 -30.19
CA HIS A 28 -23.28 20.43 -31.30
C HIS A 28 -24.49 21.33 -31.01
N VAL A 29 -24.25 22.42 -30.30
CA VAL A 29 -25.23 23.50 -30.10
C VAL A 29 -24.74 24.73 -30.86
N ASP A 30 -25.03 24.78 -32.16
CA ASP A 30 -24.77 25.98 -32.98
C ASP A 30 -25.83 27.06 -32.70
N ALA A 31 -27.09 26.64 -32.52
CA ALA A 31 -28.19 27.45 -32.03
C ALA A 31 -29.15 26.58 -31.18
N PRO A 32 -29.75 27.10 -30.10
CA PRO A 32 -30.78 26.38 -29.34
C PRO A 32 -31.99 26.03 -30.22
N SER A 33 -32.64 24.90 -29.93
CA SER A 33 -33.83 24.48 -30.69
C SER A 33 -34.95 25.52 -30.61
N SER A 34 -35.53 25.89 -31.76
CA SER A 34 -36.68 26.81 -31.87
C SER A 34 -38.01 26.23 -31.35
N HIS A 35 -38.06 24.92 -31.08
CA HIS A 35 -39.25 24.24 -30.55
C HIS A 35 -39.36 24.34 -29.02
N VAL A 36 -38.42 25.00 -28.37
CA VAL A 36 -38.39 25.22 -26.92
C VAL A 36 -38.35 26.72 -26.66
N ASP A 37 -39.25 27.22 -25.82
CA ASP A 37 -39.16 28.59 -25.31
C ASP A 37 -38.12 28.65 -24.18
N TRP A 38 -36.90 29.04 -24.54
CA TRP A 38 -35.78 29.19 -23.59
C TRP A 38 -35.90 30.42 -22.69
N THR A 39 -36.81 31.35 -22.99
CA THR A 39 -36.99 32.60 -22.21
C THR A 39 -37.96 32.43 -21.04
N ALA A 40 -38.87 31.45 -21.13
CA ALA A 40 -39.88 31.20 -20.11
C ALA A 40 -39.36 30.48 -18.84
N GLY A 41 -38.12 29.97 -18.84
CA GLY A 41 -37.61 29.10 -17.77
C GLY A 41 -36.24 29.51 -17.21
N ALA A 42 -35.87 28.88 -16.09
CA ALA A 42 -34.55 29.03 -15.46
C ALA A 42 -33.50 28.03 -15.98
N VAL A 43 -33.67 27.53 -17.22
CA VAL A 43 -32.80 26.51 -17.82
C VAL A 43 -31.93 27.15 -18.89
N THR A 44 -30.63 26.90 -18.83
CA THR A 44 -29.66 27.39 -19.82
C THR A 44 -28.82 26.24 -20.32
N LEU A 45 -28.55 26.22 -21.64
CA LEU A 45 -27.64 25.23 -22.23
C LEU A 45 -26.19 25.55 -21.84
N LEU A 46 -25.43 24.52 -21.47
CA LEU A 46 -24.00 24.64 -21.19
C LEU A 46 -23.19 24.63 -22.49
N THR A 47 -23.21 25.72 -23.27
CA THR A 47 -22.43 25.82 -24.52
C THR A 47 -20.92 25.93 -24.27
N ASP A 48 -20.55 26.39 -23.07
CA ASP A 48 -19.18 26.59 -22.63
C ASP A 48 -18.87 25.77 -21.38
N ARG A 49 -17.58 25.49 -21.17
CA ARG A 49 -17.09 24.93 -19.91
C ARG A 49 -17.22 26.02 -18.85
N LEU A 50 -17.83 25.67 -17.71
CA LEU A 50 -18.01 26.60 -16.59
C LEU A 50 -17.49 26.00 -15.29
N ASP A 51 -16.89 26.82 -14.45
CA ASP A 51 -16.61 26.43 -13.07
C ASP A 51 -17.94 26.32 -12.31
N TRP A 52 -18.05 25.29 -11.47
CA TRP A 52 -19.28 25.02 -10.74
C TRP A 52 -19.32 25.90 -9.49
N PRO A 53 -20.24 26.88 -9.41
CA PRO A 53 -20.24 27.89 -8.38
C PRO A 53 -20.36 27.30 -6.97
N GLU A 54 -19.62 27.89 -6.04
CA GLU A 54 -19.73 27.61 -4.62
C GLU A 54 -20.85 28.46 -4.02
N THR A 55 -21.83 27.79 -3.43
CA THR A 55 -23.05 28.45 -2.92
C THR A 55 -23.24 28.23 -1.42
N GLY A 56 -22.23 27.70 -0.73
CA GLY A 56 -22.32 27.26 0.67
C GLY A 56 -23.16 25.99 0.87
N ARG A 57 -23.61 25.35 -0.22
CA ARG A 57 -24.34 24.08 -0.21
C ARG A 57 -23.60 23.04 -1.06
N PRO A 58 -23.77 21.73 -0.76
CA PRO A 58 -23.26 20.68 -1.63
C PRO A 58 -23.74 20.86 -3.06
N ARG A 59 -22.82 20.74 -4.03
CA ARG A 59 -23.17 20.75 -5.46
C ARG A 59 -24.10 19.57 -5.75
N ARG A 60 -25.18 19.82 -6.48
CA ARG A 60 -26.17 18.81 -6.87
C ARG A 60 -26.46 18.87 -8.35
N ALA A 61 -26.64 17.70 -8.96
CA ALA A 61 -27.10 17.58 -10.34
C ALA A 61 -28.10 16.45 -10.48
N ALA A 62 -28.87 16.49 -11.56
CA ALA A 62 -29.79 15.43 -11.90
C ALA A 62 -29.40 14.77 -13.23
N VAL A 63 -29.62 13.46 -13.32
CA VAL A 63 -29.48 12.69 -14.56
C VAL A 63 -30.84 12.07 -14.87
N SER A 64 -31.38 12.40 -16.04
CA SER A 64 -32.63 11.81 -16.54
C SER A 64 -32.33 10.85 -17.69
N SER A 65 -33.04 9.72 -17.73
CA SER A 65 -32.97 8.74 -18.82
C SER A 65 -34.38 8.27 -19.18
N PHE A 66 -34.73 8.38 -20.46
CA PHE A 66 -36.06 8.08 -20.99
C PHE A 66 -35.93 6.98 -22.04
N GLY A 67 -36.43 5.79 -21.70
CA GLY A 67 -36.38 4.62 -22.58
C GLY A 67 -37.49 4.64 -23.62
N ILE A 68 -37.25 4.03 -24.78
CA ILE A 68 -38.24 3.95 -25.86
C ILE A 68 -39.52 3.20 -25.47
N SER A 69 -39.45 2.32 -24.46
CA SER A 69 -40.61 1.64 -23.87
C SER A 69 -41.53 2.58 -23.08
N GLY A 70 -41.12 3.83 -22.85
CA GLY A 70 -41.80 4.78 -21.96
C GLY A 70 -41.34 4.71 -20.50
N THR A 71 -40.40 3.83 -20.16
CA THR A 71 -39.82 3.76 -18.81
C THR A 71 -38.84 4.90 -18.58
N ASN A 72 -39.06 5.67 -17.52
CA ASN A 72 -38.27 6.85 -17.19
C ASN A 72 -37.54 6.66 -15.85
N ALA A 73 -36.30 7.13 -15.78
CA ALA A 73 -35.51 7.18 -14.56
C ALA A 73 -34.94 8.58 -14.35
N HIS A 74 -34.91 9.03 -13.09
CA HIS A 74 -34.35 10.31 -12.67
C HIS A 74 -33.54 10.12 -11.39
N ALA A 75 -32.26 10.45 -11.44
CA ALA A 75 -31.35 10.33 -10.30
C ALA A 75 -30.83 11.71 -9.91
N VAL A 76 -30.86 12.01 -8.61
CA VAL A 76 -30.23 13.20 -8.03
C VAL A 76 -28.90 12.79 -7.41
N LEU A 77 -27.83 13.48 -7.81
CA LEU A 77 -26.46 13.27 -7.35
C LEU A 77 -26.05 14.47 -6.51
N GLU A 78 -25.34 14.22 -5.42
CA GLU A 78 -24.79 15.24 -4.54
C GLU A 78 -23.28 15.02 -4.38
N ALA A 79 -22.51 16.10 -4.32
CA ALA A 79 -21.09 16.02 -4.01
C ALA A 79 -20.87 15.34 -2.66
N ALA A 80 -19.85 14.48 -2.59
CA ALA A 80 -19.40 13.94 -1.31
C ALA A 80 -18.97 15.09 -0.38
N PRO A 81 -19.12 14.94 0.94
CA PRO A 81 -18.55 15.88 1.91
C PRO A 81 -17.07 16.09 1.65
N ALA A 82 -16.57 17.31 1.87
CA ALA A 82 -15.15 17.60 1.75
C ALA A 82 -14.35 16.62 2.62
N ALA A 83 -13.30 16.04 2.04
CA ALA A 83 -12.38 15.20 2.81
C ALA A 83 -11.79 16.04 3.94
N LYS A 84 -11.71 15.45 5.14
CA LYS A 84 -10.99 16.10 6.25
C LYS A 84 -9.52 16.24 5.83
N PRO A 85 -8.86 17.37 6.13
CA PRO A 85 -7.42 17.50 5.92
C PRO A 85 -6.73 16.32 6.61
N VAL A 86 -5.98 15.54 5.84
CA VAL A 86 -5.08 14.53 6.42
C VAL A 86 -3.95 15.33 7.06
N ALA A 87 -3.68 15.09 8.34
CA ALA A 87 -2.56 15.73 9.00
C ALA A 87 -1.27 15.37 8.26
N GLU A 88 -0.40 16.34 8.02
CA GLU A 88 0.93 16.10 7.46
C GLU A 88 1.63 15.06 8.32
N ARG A 89 1.89 13.88 7.73
CA ARG A 89 2.65 12.83 8.42
C ARG A 89 4.10 13.24 8.41
N THR A 90 4.74 13.12 9.56
CA THR A 90 6.20 13.16 9.64
C THR A 90 6.74 11.98 8.83
N GLU A 91 7.63 12.25 7.88
CA GLU A 91 8.30 11.21 7.10
C GLU A 91 9.17 10.37 8.05
N THR A 92 8.64 9.21 8.43
CA THR A 92 9.45 8.18 9.08
C THR A 92 9.97 7.26 8.01
N THR A 93 11.29 7.25 7.77
CA THR A 93 11.95 6.27 6.90
C THR A 93 11.70 4.88 7.46
N THR A 94 10.74 4.16 6.86
CA THR A 94 10.38 2.80 7.26
C THR A 94 10.50 1.94 6.03
N VAL A 95 11.25 0.85 6.14
CA VAL A 95 11.34 -0.15 5.08
C VAL A 95 9.95 -0.74 4.86
N VAL A 96 9.42 -0.61 3.65
CA VAL A 96 8.09 -1.10 3.27
C VAL A 96 8.15 -2.05 2.09
N PRO A 97 7.30 -3.10 2.07
CA PRO A 97 7.17 -3.98 0.92
C PRO A 97 6.11 -3.46 -0.05
N TRP A 98 6.50 -3.17 -1.30
CA TRP A 98 5.56 -3.03 -2.41
C TRP A 98 5.29 -4.39 -3.03
N VAL A 99 4.09 -4.91 -2.81
CA VAL A 99 3.67 -6.22 -3.31
C VAL A 99 2.83 -6.04 -4.56
N LEU A 100 3.36 -6.51 -5.69
CA LEU A 100 2.62 -6.63 -6.94
C LEU A 100 2.23 -8.08 -7.18
N SER A 101 1.04 -8.28 -7.74
CA SER A 101 0.62 -9.60 -8.21
C SER A 101 -0.18 -9.53 -9.49
N ALA A 102 -0.10 -10.58 -10.31
CA ALA A 102 -0.87 -10.73 -11.53
C ALA A 102 -1.10 -12.21 -11.87
N ARG A 103 -1.91 -12.48 -12.89
CA ARG A 103 -2.20 -13.84 -13.34
C ARG A 103 -1.09 -14.47 -14.17
N ASP A 104 -0.22 -13.65 -14.75
CA ASP A 104 0.91 -14.06 -15.56
C ASP A 104 2.03 -13.01 -15.48
N ASP A 105 3.22 -13.38 -15.97
CA ASP A 105 4.44 -12.57 -15.84
C ASP A 105 4.37 -11.29 -16.69
N ALA A 106 3.67 -11.31 -17.82
CA ALA A 106 3.51 -10.14 -18.68
C ALA A 106 2.60 -9.09 -18.03
N ALA A 107 1.50 -9.52 -17.42
CA ALA A 107 0.61 -8.67 -16.65
C ALA A 107 1.30 -8.12 -15.40
N LEU A 108 2.19 -8.90 -14.76
CA LEU A 108 2.98 -8.43 -13.61
C LEU A 108 3.96 -7.32 -14.04
N ALA A 109 4.67 -7.51 -15.16
CA ALA A 109 5.56 -6.50 -15.72
C ALA A 109 4.80 -5.23 -16.14
N ALA A 110 3.64 -5.38 -16.80
CA ALA A 110 2.80 -4.26 -17.17
C ALA A 110 2.30 -3.49 -15.94
N GLN A 111 1.95 -4.19 -14.85
CA GLN A 111 1.53 -3.56 -13.61
C GLN A 111 2.65 -2.76 -12.95
N ALA A 112 3.89 -3.25 -12.99
CA ALA A 112 5.05 -2.51 -12.49
C ALA A 112 5.27 -1.20 -13.27
N VAL A 113 5.20 -1.25 -14.61
CA VAL A 113 5.31 -0.08 -15.48
C VAL A 113 4.17 0.92 -15.24
N ASN A 114 2.94 0.44 -15.11
CA ASN A 114 1.79 1.30 -14.83
C ASN A 114 1.92 2.01 -13.48
N LEU A 115 2.38 1.30 -12.45
CA LEU A 115 2.61 1.89 -11.13
C LEU A 115 3.74 2.93 -11.17
N ALA A 116 4.86 2.62 -11.83
CA ALA A 116 5.99 3.53 -11.97
C ALA A 116 5.64 4.79 -12.78
N THR A 117 4.77 4.67 -13.79
CA THR A 117 4.24 5.80 -14.56
C THR A 117 3.32 6.66 -13.69
N HIS A 118 2.37 6.04 -12.99
CA HIS A 118 1.43 6.75 -12.14
C HIS A 118 2.13 7.55 -11.03
N LEU A 119 3.10 6.95 -10.36
CA LEU A 119 3.88 7.61 -9.29
C LEU A 119 4.82 8.70 -9.82
N GLY A 120 5.17 8.66 -11.11
CA GLY A 120 5.88 9.77 -11.77
C GLY A 120 4.99 11.00 -11.99
N GLU A 121 3.68 10.80 -12.20
CA GLU A 121 2.72 11.89 -12.39
C GLU A 121 2.12 12.38 -11.07
N THR A 122 1.95 11.49 -10.10
CA THR A 122 1.38 11.78 -8.78
C THR A 122 2.25 11.10 -7.72
N PRO A 123 3.31 11.78 -7.23
CA PRO A 123 4.16 11.24 -6.18
C PRO A 123 3.37 11.01 -4.89
N GLU A 124 3.61 9.86 -4.26
CA GLU A 124 2.95 9.44 -3.03
C GLU A 124 3.97 8.83 -2.05
N HIS A 125 3.66 8.85 -0.76
CA HIS A 125 4.53 8.24 0.25
C HIS A 125 4.59 6.71 0.09
N ALA A 126 5.79 6.13 0.22
CA ALA A 126 6.01 4.70 0.01
C ALA A 126 5.09 3.80 0.85
N ALA A 127 4.79 4.20 2.09
CA ALA A 127 3.91 3.46 2.98
C ALA A 127 2.44 3.45 2.52
N ASP A 128 1.95 4.56 1.95
CA ASP A 128 0.57 4.65 1.45
C ASP A 128 0.39 3.85 0.15
N VAL A 129 1.43 3.82 -0.70
CA VAL A 129 1.50 2.91 -1.85
C VAL A 129 1.49 1.45 -1.40
N ALA A 130 2.37 1.08 -0.45
CA ALA A 130 2.44 -0.28 0.10
C ALA A 130 1.09 -0.73 0.68
N HIS A 131 0.46 0.14 1.49
CA HIS A 131 -0.86 -0.12 2.07
C HIS A 131 -1.91 -0.35 0.97
N SER A 132 -1.96 0.54 -0.02
CA SER A 132 -2.92 0.45 -1.12
C SER A 132 -2.74 -0.82 -1.94
N LEU A 133 -1.49 -1.23 -2.21
CA LEU A 133 -1.18 -2.47 -2.90
C LEU A 133 -1.66 -3.71 -2.14
N LEU A 134 -1.68 -3.67 -0.81
CA LEU A 134 -2.12 -4.80 0.02
C LEU A 134 -3.64 -4.81 0.28
N THR A 135 -4.28 -3.65 0.42
CA THR A 135 -5.68 -3.57 0.87
C THR A 135 -6.69 -3.27 -0.23
N SER A 136 -6.24 -2.75 -1.37
CA SER A 136 -7.13 -2.30 -2.46
C SER A 136 -6.94 -3.05 -3.78
N ARG A 137 -6.13 -4.11 -3.78
CA ARG A 137 -5.84 -4.94 -4.96
C ARG A 137 -6.17 -6.39 -4.69
N SER A 138 -6.65 -7.07 -5.72
CA SER A 138 -6.75 -8.53 -5.70
C SER A 138 -5.35 -9.14 -5.68
N VAL A 139 -5.20 -10.24 -4.95
CA VAL A 139 -3.95 -10.99 -4.87
C VAL A 139 -4.00 -12.16 -5.85
N PHE A 140 -2.94 -12.33 -6.63
CA PHE A 140 -2.74 -13.45 -7.56
C PHE A 140 -1.42 -14.18 -7.28
N ASP A 141 -1.17 -15.27 -8.01
CA ASP A 141 -0.08 -16.19 -7.68
C ASP A 141 1.28 -15.75 -8.22
N ARG A 142 1.34 -15.04 -9.37
CA ARG A 142 2.60 -14.43 -9.83
C ARG A 142 2.83 -13.15 -9.05
N ARG A 143 3.89 -13.11 -8.25
CA ARG A 143 4.16 -12.00 -7.32
C ARG A 143 5.57 -11.43 -7.50
N ALA A 144 5.67 -10.13 -7.31
CA ALA A 144 6.93 -9.43 -7.13
C ALA A 144 6.84 -8.56 -5.87
N VAL A 145 7.86 -8.63 -5.02
CA VAL A 145 7.97 -7.82 -3.80
C VAL A 145 9.21 -6.95 -3.91
N PHE A 146 9.02 -5.64 -3.80
CA PHE A 146 10.09 -4.65 -3.81
C PHE A 146 10.19 -4.10 -2.38
N VAL A 147 11.37 -4.17 -1.77
CA VAL A 147 11.59 -3.80 -0.37
C VAL A 147 12.61 -2.68 -0.32
N GLY A 148 12.21 -1.54 0.27
CA GLY A 148 13.01 -0.33 0.39
C GLY A 148 12.29 0.69 1.28
N ASP A 149 12.98 1.76 1.65
CA ASP A 149 12.45 2.85 2.48
C ASP A 149 12.29 4.18 1.73
N ASP A 150 12.73 4.25 0.47
CA ASP A 150 12.59 5.40 -0.41
C ASP A 150 11.65 5.14 -1.60
N THR A 151 10.71 6.07 -1.82
CA THR A 151 9.76 5.98 -2.95
C THR A 151 10.50 6.02 -4.29
N ALA A 152 11.50 6.89 -4.44
CA ALA A 152 12.16 7.06 -5.73
C ALA A 152 12.97 5.80 -6.11
N GLU A 153 13.66 5.22 -5.13
CA GLU A 153 14.35 3.94 -5.28
C GLU A 153 13.40 2.80 -5.67
N LEU A 154 12.26 2.67 -4.99
CA LEU A 154 11.26 1.65 -5.31
C LEU A 154 10.67 1.86 -6.71
N VAL A 155 10.46 3.11 -7.15
CA VAL A 155 10.01 3.42 -8.52
C VAL A 155 11.06 3.04 -9.56
N ALA A 156 12.35 3.30 -9.30
CA ALA A 156 13.44 2.88 -10.18
C ALA A 156 13.51 1.35 -10.27
N ALA A 157 13.34 0.64 -9.15
CA ALA A 157 13.29 -0.82 -9.12
C ALA A 157 12.10 -1.39 -9.92
N LEU A 158 10.93 -0.75 -9.88
CA LEU A 158 9.78 -1.12 -10.73
C LEU A 158 10.10 -1.01 -12.23
N ARG A 159 10.97 -0.07 -12.62
CA ARG A 159 11.45 0.10 -14.01
C ARG A 159 12.55 -0.89 -14.38
N GLY A 160 13.02 -1.70 -13.44
CA GLY A 160 14.10 -2.67 -13.63
C GLY A 160 15.50 -2.07 -13.54
N GLU A 161 15.63 -0.88 -12.94
CA GLU A 161 16.92 -0.25 -12.68
C GLU A 161 17.61 -0.93 -11.48
N GLU A 162 18.94 -1.00 -11.50
CA GLU A 162 19.72 -1.47 -10.35
C GLU A 162 19.66 -0.42 -9.24
N THR A 163 19.21 -0.85 -8.06
CA THR A 163 19.01 -0.01 -6.88
C THR A 163 19.51 -0.78 -5.63
N GLY A 164 19.56 -0.13 -4.47
CA GLY A 164 19.77 -0.82 -3.19
C GLY A 164 18.54 -1.59 -2.69
N SER A 165 17.37 -1.40 -3.33
CA SER A 165 16.14 -2.11 -3.00
C SER A 165 16.25 -3.61 -3.30
N THR A 166 15.60 -4.41 -2.46
CA THR A 166 15.54 -5.87 -2.68
C THR A 166 14.31 -6.21 -3.50
N VAL A 167 14.50 -6.90 -4.63
CA VAL A 167 13.41 -7.37 -5.49
C VAL A 167 13.35 -8.90 -5.47
N VAL A 168 12.23 -9.43 -4.99
CA VAL A 168 11.96 -10.87 -4.98
C VAL A 168 10.80 -11.16 -5.92
N ARG A 169 10.96 -12.12 -6.82
CA ARG A 169 9.90 -12.60 -7.73
C ARG A 169 9.66 -14.07 -7.49
N GLY A 170 8.41 -14.48 -7.60
CA GLY A 170 8.05 -15.88 -7.41
C GLY A 170 6.60 -16.18 -7.73
N VAL A 171 6.27 -17.46 -7.56
CA VAL A 171 4.92 -17.97 -7.67
C VAL A 171 4.49 -18.40 -6.28
N ALA A 172 3.33 -17.93 -5.83
CA ALA A 172 2.70 -18.40 -4.61
C ALA A 172 1.78 -19.60 -4.93
N ASP A 173 2.36 -20.71 -5.40
CA ASP A 173 1.67 -21.96 -5.76
C ASP A 173 1.77 -23.04 -4.68
N VAL A 174 2.39 -22.72 -3.55
CA VAL A 174 2.54 -23.64 -2.42
C VAL A 174 1.54 -23.27 -1.33
N ASP A 175 0.51 -24.09 -1.22
CA ASP A 175 -0.33 -24.17 -0.02
C ASP A 175 0.22 -25.24 0.92
N GLY A 176 0.37 -24.92 2.21
CA GLY A 176 0.88 -25.93 3.13
C GLY A 176 1.13 -25.47 4.57
N LYS A 177 1.57 -26.46 5.36
CA LYS A 177 2.03 -26.26 6.73
C LYS A 177 3.37 -25.53 6.75
N ARG A 178 3.54 -24.63 7.70
CA ARG A 178 4.75 -23.82 7.90
C ARG A 178 5.64 -24.48 8.94
N VAL A 179 6.94 -24.55 8.68
CA VAL A 179 7.92 -25.09 9.63
C VAL A 179 8.94 -24.01 9.94
N PHE A 180 9.16 -23.71 11.22
CA PHE A 180 10.32 -22.91 11.62
C PHE A 180 11.52 -23.83 11.88
N VAL A 181 12.64 -23.50 11.23
CA VAL A 181 13.90 -24.23 11.33
C VAL A 181 14.86 -23.41 12.19
N PHE A 182 15.35 -24.00 13.27
CA PHE A 182 16.23 -23.39 14.26
C PHE A 182 17.62 -24.02 14.17
N PRO A 183 18.49 -23.54 13.26
CA PRO A 183 19.80 -24.16 13.07
C PRO A 183 20.67 -24.05 14.33
N GLY A 184 21.62 -24.97 14.46
CA GLY A 184 22.68 -24.89 15.46
C GLY A 184 23.71 -23.79 15.15
N GLN A 185 24.92 -23.96 15.69
CA GLN A 185 26.02 -23.01 15.51
C GLN A 185 26.48 -22.93 14.04
N GLY A 186 26.83 -21.71 13.57
CA GLY A 186 27.41 -21.47 12.24
C GLY A 186 26.83 -20.27 11.49
N SER A 187 25.67 -19.75 11.91
CA SER A 187 24.96 -18.63 11.27
C SER A 187 25.18 -17.28 11.97
N GLN A 188 25.89 -17.27 13.10
CA GLN A 188 26.17 -16.06 13.87
C GLN A 188 27.09 -15.09 13.11
N TRP A 189 26.92 -13.80 13.38
CA TRP A 189 27.81 -12.75 12.90
C TRP A 189 27.81 -11.58 13.88
N ALA A 190 28.89 -10.80 13.90
CA ALA A 190 29.06 -9.69 14.82
C ALA A 190 28.03 -8.58 14.55
N GLY A 191 27.22 -8.21 15.55
CA GLY A 191 26.20 -7.17 15.41
C GLY A 191 24.82 -7.70 14.99
N MET A 192 24.64 -9.03 14.94
CA MET A 192 23.34 -9.61 14.66
C MET A 192 22.26 -9.08 15.62
N GLY A 193 21.11 -8.69 15.06
CA GLY A 193 19.97 -8.22 15.84
C GLY A 193 20.10 -6.81 16.44
N ALA A 194 21.26 -6.15 16.38
CA ALA A 194 21.45 -4.82 16.98
C ALA A 194 20.48 -3.77 16.40
N ARG A 195 20.32 -3.73 15.07
CA ARG A 195 19.36 -2.83 14.42
C ARG A 195 17.91 -3.19 14.78
N LEU A 196 17.58 -4.49 14.87
CA LEU A 196 16.23 -4.94 15.24
C LEU A 196 15.87 -4.60 16.70
N LEU A 197 16.85 -4.51 17.60
CA LEU A 197 16.63 -4.03 18.96
C LEU A 197 16.11 -2.59 19.01
N ASP A 198 16.53 -1.75 18.06
CA ASP A 198 16.17 -0.34 18.05
C ASP A 198 14.91 -0.09 17.19
N GLU A 199 14.69 -0.89 16.14
CA GLU A 199 13.61 -0.69 15.16
C GLU A 199 12.36 -1.56 15.40
N SER A 200 12.48 -2.68 16.12
CA SER A 200 11.37 -3.62 16.31
C SER A 200 11.05 -3.83 17.80
N PRO A 201 9.98 -3.21 18.32
CA PRO A 201 9.56 -3.38 19.71
C PRO A 201 9.32 -4.85 20.08
N VAL A 202 8.73 -5.65 19.18
CA VAL A 202 8.45 -7.09 19.41
C VAL A 202 9.75 -7.89 19.57
N PHE A 203 10.73 -7.62 18.70
CA PHE A 203 12.02 -8.28 18.79
C PHE A 203 12.75 -7.87 20.06
N ALA A 204 12.77 -6.56 20.35
CA ALA A 204 13.42 -6.01 21.53
C ALA A 204 12.83 -6.60 22.82
N GLU A 205 11.51 -6.62 22.97
CA GLU A 205 10.83 -7.19 24.13
C GLU A 205 11.23 -8.66 24.33
N ARG A 206 11.15 -9.48 23.28
CA ARG A 206 11.52 -10.90 23.37
C ARG A 206 12.99 -11.09 23.73
N LEU A 207 13.88 -10.27 23.21
CA LEU A 207 15.30 -10.37 23.49
C LEU A 207 15.63 -9.97 24.93
N HIS A 208 14.94 -8.97 25.48
CA HIS A 208 15.08 -8.59 26.89
C HIS A 208 14.58 -9.70 27.83
N GLU A 209 13.49 -10.39 27.49
CA GLU A 209 13.05 -11.58 28.23
C GLU A 209 14.13 -12.68 28.22
N CYS A 210 14.73 -12.96 27.06
CA CYS A 210 15.83 -13.92 26.94
C CYS A 210 17.05 -13.49 27.77
N ALA A 211 17.42 -12.21 27.73
CA ALA A 211 18.52 -11.68 28.54
C ALA A 211 18.27 -11.84 30.04
N ALA A 212 17.04 -11.54 30.50
CA ALA A 212 16.65 -11.73 31.89
C ALA A 212 16.73 -13.21 32.31
N ALA A 213 16.25 -14.11 31.45
CA ALA A 213 16.29 -15.55 31.71
C ALA A 213 17.72 -16.13 31.76
N LEU A 214 18.65 -15.57 30.97
CA LEU A 214 20.05 -15.99 30.95
C LEU A 214 20.87 -15.41 32.11
N SER A 215 20.46 -14.26 32.66
CA SER A 215 21.29 -13.45 33.58
C SER A 215 21.86 -14.20 34.78
N SER A 216 21.18 -15.22 35.30
CA SER A 216 21.68 -16.02 36.44
C SER A 216 22.68 -17.12 36.06
N PHE A 217 22.87 -17.38 34.77
CA PHE A 217 23.71 -18.46 34.24
C PHE A 217 25.00 -17.96 33.57
N VAL A 218 25.12 -16.65 33.36
CA VAL A 218 26.24 -16.03 32.65
C VAL A 218 26.78 -14.84 33.43
N ASP A 219 28.05 -14.51 33.23
CA ASP A 219 28.75 -13.37 33.82
C ASP A 219 28.86 -12.17 32.86
N TRP A 220 28.13 -12.21 31.74
CA TRP A 220 28.13 -11.20 30.69
C TRP A 220 26.70 -10.78 30.31
N SER A 221 26.57 -9.64 29.64
CA SER A 221 25.30 -9.08 29.18
C SER A 221 25.03 -9.45 27.73
N LEU A 222 23.88 -10.10 27.47
CA LEU A 222 23.46 -10.46 26.11
C LEU A 222 23.32 -9.23 25.20
N LEU A 223 22.77 -8.14 25.74
CA LEU A 223 22.57 -6.92 24.95
C LEU A 223 23.91 -6.29 24.58
N ASP A 224 24.89 -6.34 25.48
CA ASP A 224 26.23 -5.79 25.24
C ASP A 224 26.99 -6.61 24.20
N VAL A 225 26.86 -7.94 24.24
CA VAL A 225 27.41 -8.84 23.21
C VAL A 225 26.85 -8.51 21.83
N LEU A 226 25.52 -8.37 21.71
CA LEU A 226 24.88 -8.12 20.42
C LEU A 226 25.13 -6.70 19.89
N ARG A 227 25.25 -5.71 20.79
CA ARG A 227 25.64 -4.33 20.45
C ARG A 227 27.13 -4.14 20.23
N GLN A 228 27.95 -5.17 20.46
CA GLN A 228 29.41 -5.09 20.41
C GLN A 228 29.96 -4.01 21.35
N ALA A 229 29.40 -3.90 22.56
CA ALA A 229 29.87 -2.94 23.54
C ALA A 229 31.32 -3.25 23.97
N GLU A 230 32.06 -2.21 24.34
CA GLU A 230 33.43 -2.36 24.80
C GLU A 230 33.50 -3.27 26.05
N GLY A 231 34.37 -4.28 26.02
CA GLY A 231 34.52 -5.26 27.10
C GLY A 231 33.52 -6.43 27.05
N ALA A 232 32.56 -6.45 26.13
CA ALA A 232 31.69 -7.60 25.93
C ALA A 232 32.48 -8.79 25.34
N PRO A 233 32.19 -10.03 25.74
CA PRO A 233 32.87 -11.19 25.16
C PRO A 233 32.47 -11.40 23.69
N THR A 234 33.39 -11.97 22.89
CA THR A 234 33.15 -12.21 21.47
C THR A 234 32.29 -13.47 21.23
N LEU A 235 31.65 -13.53 20.07
CA LEU A 235 30.88 -14.69 19.61
C LEU A 235 31.77 -15.89 19.18
N ASP A 236 33.08 -15.83 19.37
CA ASP A 236 33.97 -16.98 19.13
C ASP A 236 33.95 -17.99 20.28
N ARG A 237 33.52 -17.53 21.47
CA ARG A 237 33.33 -18.36 22.66
C ARG A 237 32.05 -19.17 22.56
N VAL A 238 32.16 -20.49 22.65
CA VAL A 238 31.02 -21.42 22.54
C VAL A 238 29.96 -21.13 23.61
N ASP A 239 30.40 -20.80 24.82
CA ASP A 239 29.55 -20.46 25.96
C ASP A 239 28.83 -19.11 25.83
N VAL A 240 29.21 -18.30 24.83
CA VAL A 240 28.57 -17.02 24.50
C VAL A 240 27.71 -17.15 23.25
N VAL A 241 28.24 -17.78 22.19
CA VAL A 241 27.56 -17.89 20.90
C VAL A 241 26.31 -18.73 20.97
N GLN A 242 26.29 -19.83 21.74
CA GLN A 242 25.10 -20.69 21.81
C GLN A 242 23.93 -19.99 22.51
N PRO A 243 24.08 -19.39 23.71
CA PRO A 243 22.98 -18.64 24.32
C PRO A 243 22.56 -17.41 23.50
N ALA A 244 23.50 -16.69 22.90
CA ALA A 244 23.18 -15.55 22.05
C ALA A 244 22.39 -15.96 20.79
N SER A 245 22.78 -17.06 20.13
CA SER A 245 22.09 -17.59 18.96
C SER A 245 20.69 -18.10 19.31
N TRP A 246 20.55 -18.76 20.48
CA TRP A 246 19.23 -19.16 20.99
C TRP A 246 18.30 -17.94 21.18
N ALA A 247 18.78 -16.91 21.87
CA ALA A 247 17.99 -15.70 22.13
C ALA A 247 17.60 -14.99 20.83
N MET A 248 18.52 -14.92 19.86
CA MET A 248 18.27 -14.39 18.52
C MET A 248 17.16 -15.17 17.81
N MET A 249 17.25 -16.50 17.74
CA MET A 249 16.27 -17.30 17.02
C MET A 249 14.88 -17.24 17.67
N VAL A 250 14.79 -17.26 19.00
CA VAL A 250 13.51 -17.12 19.71
C VAL A 250 12.90 -15.74 19.47
N SER A 251 13.72 -14.69 19.43
CA SER A 251 13.29 -13.31 19.16
C SER A 251 12.82 -13.12 17.72
N LEU A 252 13.52 -13.71 16.74
CA LEU A 252 13.07 -13.73 15.34
C LEU A 252 11.78 -14.54 15.17
N ALA A 253 11.62 -15.66 15.88
CA ALA A 253 10.38 -16.44 15.85
C ALA A 253 9.19 -15.63 16.41
N ALA A 254 9.41 -14.82 17.46
CA ALA A 254 8.38 -13.91 17.97
C ALA A 254 8.02 -12.82 16.95
N LEU A 255 9.02 -12.25 16.26
CA LEU A 255 8.79 -11.27 15.21
C LEU A 255 7.95 -11.83 14.06
N TRP A 256 8.29 -13.01 13.52
CA TRP A 256 7.49 -13.68 12.49
C TRP A 256 6.04 -13.93 12.92
N ARG A 257 5.84 -14.37 14.17
CA ARG A 257 4.49 -14.61 14.72
C ARG A 257 3.68 -13.33 14.84
N SER A 258 4.32 -12.20 15.16
CA SER A 258 3.63 -10.89 15.21
C SER A 258 3.10 -10.44 13.85
N LEU A 259 3.73 -10.90 12.76
CA LEU A 259 3.29 -10.68 11.38
C LEU A 259 2.27 -11.74 10.89
N GLY A 260 1.75 -12.58 11.79
CA GLY A 260 0.76 -13.61 11.49
C GLY A 260 1.35 -14.92 10.94
N VAL A 261 2.67 -15.04 10.83
CA VAL A 261 3.33 -16.28 10.41
C VAL A 261 3.50 -17.20 11.61
N VAL A 262 2.58 -18.16 11.77
CA VAL A 262 2.59 -19.13 12.87
C VAL A 262 3.05 -20.49 12.36
N PRO A 263 4.08 -21.10 12.94
CA PRO A 263 4.55 -22.42 12.52
C PRO A 263 3.56 -23.51 12.93
N ASP A 264 3.36 -24.48 12.04
CA ASP A 264 2.62 -25.73 12.29
C ASP A 264 3.53 -26.81 12.90
N ALA A 265 4.84 -26.70 12.69
CA ALA A 265 5.86 -27.52 13.34
C ALA A 265 7.17 -26.72 13.49
N VAL A 266 8.06 -27.23 14.35
CA VAL A 266 9.41 -26.69 14.52
C VAL A 266 10.43 -27.82 14.42
N VAL A 267 11.63 -27.51 13.93
CA VAL A 267 12.78 -28.42 13.89
C VAL A 267 14.05 -27.65 14.22
N GLY A 268 14.98 -28.27 14.94
CA GLY A 268 16.28 -27.72 15.30
C GLY A 268 17.30 -28.82 15.54
#